data_AF-A0A382XY03-F1
#
_entry.id   AF-A0A382XY03-F1
#
_cell.length_a   1.000
_cell.length_b   1.000
_cell.length_c   1.000
_cell.angle_alpha   90.00
_cell.angle_beta   90.00
_cell.angle_gamma   90.00
#
_symmetry.space_group_name_H-M   'P 1'
#
loop_
_entity.id
_entity.type
_entity.pdbx_description
1 polymer ?
#
loop_
_entity_poly.entity_id
_entity_poly.type
_entity_poly.pdbx_seq_one_letter_code
_entity_poly.pdbx_strand_id
1 'polypeptide(L)' 'YSKPGDTQLFISPDECIDCAACEPVCPVNAIFPEDQVPDDQQEFIKLNYEYDYDSSEPGANA' A
#
# COMPACT_ATOMS: atom_id res chain seq x y z
N TYR A 1 1.75 -5.35 -3.15
CA TYR A 1 3.11 -5.65 -3.61
C TYR A 1 4.06 -5.77 -2.44
N SER A 2 5.06 -6.63 -2.58
CA SER A 2 6.14 -6.82 -1.60
C SER A 2 7.28 -7.65 -2.21
N LYS A 3 8.47 -7.57 -1.63
CA LYS A 3 9.65 -8.41 -1.92
C LYS A 3 10.10 -9.14 -0.65
N PRO A 4 10.71 -10.34 -0.74
CA PRO A 4 11.24 -11.03 0.43
C PRO A 4 12.11 -10.11 1.31
N GLY A 5 11.71 -9.95 2.58
CA GLY A 5 12.39 -9.08 3.54
C GLY A 5 11.67 -7.75 3.82
N ASP A 6 10.71 -7.34 2.99
CA ASP A 6 9.83 -6.22 3.32
C ASP A 6 8.98 -6.53 4.55
N THR A 7 8.81 -5.52 5.40
CA THR A 7 8.04 -5.60 6.65
C THR A 7 6.58 -5.19 6.48
N GLN A 8 6.17 -4.78 5.28
CA GLN A 8 4.82 -4.31 4.97
C GLN A 8 4.46 -4.57 3.50
N LEU A 9 3.17 -4.39 3.17
CA LEU A 9 2.67 -4.43 1.79
C LEU A 9 2.53 -3.01 1.24
N PHE A 10 2.70 -2.88 -0.07
CA PHE A 10 2.62 -1.62 -0.81
C PHE A 10 1.49 -1.71 -1.86
N ILE A 11 0.73 -0.64 -2.03
CA ILE A 11 -0.35 -0.49 -3.00
C ILE A 11 0.19 0.32 -4.18
N SER A 12 0.12 -0.20 -5.40
CA SER A 12 0.57 0.55 -6.59
C SER A 12 -0.43 1.66 -6.92
N PRO A 13 -0.03 2.95 -6.89
CA PRO A 13 -0.94 4.04 -7.24
C PRO A 13 -1.32 4.05 -8.72
N ASP A 14 -0.46 3.55 -9.61
CA ASP A 14 -0.72 3.48 -11.05
C ASP A 14 -1.73 2.37 -11.42
N GLU A 15 -1.81 1.32 -10.61
CA GLU A 15 -2.75 0.20 -10.80
C GLU A 15 -3.99 0.28 -9.91
N CYS A 16 -3.93 1.06 -8.83
CA CYS A 16 -5.09 1.30 -7.97
C CYS A 16 -6.16 2.03 -8.77
N ILE A 17 -7.40 1.55 -8.65
CA ILE A 17 -8.57 2.10 -9.33
C ILE A 17 -9.63 2.62 -8.35
N ASP A 18 -9.22 2.90 -7.11
CA ASP A 18 -10.07 3.42 -6.03
C ASP A 18 -11.34 2.58 -5.76
N CYS A 19 -11.23 1.25 -5.87
CA CYS A 19 -12.37 0.35 -5.68
C CYS A 19 -12.77 0.12 -4.22
N ALA A 20 -11.95 0.58 -3.26
CA ALA A 20 -12.14 0.45 -1.81
C ALA A 20 -12.32 -0.98 -1.26
N ALA A 21 -12.02 -2.03 -2.05
CA ALA A 21 -12.22 -3.41 -1.62
C ALA A 21 -11.25 -3.86 -0.52
N CYS A 22 -10.03 -3.31 -0.50
CA CYS A 22 -8.97 -3.68 0.43
C CYS A 22 -9.10 -3.01 1.81
N GLU A 23 -9.70 -1.81 1.87
CA GLU A 23 -9.85 -1.01 3.09
C GLU A 23 -10.60 -1.78 4.21
N PRO A 24 -11.84 -2.27 4.02
CA PRO A 24 -12.61 -2.87 5.12
C PRO A 24 -12.13 -4.27 5.53
N VAL A 25 -11.26 -4.91 4.74
CA VAL A 25 -10.76 -6.27 5.02
C VAL A 25 -9.42 -6.26 5.76
N CYS A 26 -8.74 -5.10 5.87
CA CYS A 26 -7.49 -5.00 6.58
C CYS A 26 -7.74 -5.16 8.11
N PRO A 27 -7.21 -6.21 8.77
CA PRO A 27 -7.55 -6.51 10.16
C PRO A 27 -7.06 -5.45 11.16
N VAL A 28 -6.15 -4.57 10.74
CA VAL A 28 -5.56 -3.50 11.55
C VAL A 28 -5.90 -2.09 11.04
N ASN A 29 -6.79 -1.98 10.04
CA ASN A 29 -7.22 -0.70 9.47
C ASN A 29 -6.05 0.21 9.01
N ALA A 30 -5.07 -0.38 8.31
CA ALA A 30 -3.86 0.33 7.86
C ALA A 30 -3.97 0.93 6.45
N ILE A 31 -5.10 0.76 5.77
CA ILE A 31 -5.30 1.20 4.39
C ILE A 31 -6.24 2.41 4.42
N PHE A 32 -5.84 3.49 3.77
CA PHE A 32 -6.61 4.72 3.64
C PHE A 32 -6.61 5.18 2.18
N PRO A 33 -7.69 5.79 1.69
CA PRO A 33 -7.64 6.67 0.52
C PRO A 33 -6.56 7.74 0.71
N GLU A 34 -5.87 8.14 -0.36
CA GLU A 34 -4.72 9.07 -0.27
C GLU A 34 -5.09 10.39 0.42
N ASP A 35 -6.28 10.92 0.14
CA ASP A 35 -6.80 12.17 0.72
C ASP A 35 -7.27 12.03 2.18
N GLN A 36 -7.24 10.82 2.73
CA GLN A 36 -7.68 10.47 4.08
C GLN A 36 -6.57 9.87 4.94
N VAL A 37 -5.33 9.82 4.44
CA VAL A 37 -4.18 9.41 5.24
C VAL A 37 -4.02 10.40 6.42
N PRO A 38 -3.87 9.92 7.66
CA PRO A 38 -3.63 10.78 8.82
C PRO A 38 -2.40 11.70 8.65
N ASP A 39 -2.43 12.90 9.23
CA ASP A 39 -1.35 13.89 9.12
C ASP A 39 0.02 13.35 9.58
N ASP A 40 0.02 12.44 10.55
CA ASP A 40 1.21 11.81 11.13
C ASP A 40 1.71 10.58 10.33
N GLN A 41 1.08 10.27 9.20
CA GLN A 41 1.38 9.11 8.34
C GLN A 41 1.55 9.50 6.86
N GLN A 42 1.63 10.79 6.56
CA GLN A 42 1.73 11.31 5.19
C GLN A 42 2.96 10.78 4.43
N GLU A 43 4.03 10.39 5.14
CA GLU A 43 5.21 9.77 4.53
C GLU A 43 4.91 8.46 3.80
N PHE A 44 3.86 7.73 4.20
CA PHE A 44 3.50 6.45 3.59
C PHE A 44 2.92 6.61 2.19
N ILE A 45 2.34 7.76 1.86
CA ILE A 45 1.92 8.06 0.48
C ILE A 45 3.13 7.98 -0.43
N LYS A 46 4.17 8.77 -0.12
CA LYS A 46 5.43 8.79 -0.87
C LYS A 46 6.06 7.39 -0.94
N LEU A 47 6.03 6.67 0.17
CA LEU A 47 6.62 5.33 0.27
C LEU A 47 5.94 4.31 -0.67
N ASN A 48 4.63 4.43 -0.90
CA ASN A 48 3.92 3.65 -1.91
C ASN A 48 4.31 4.12 -3.31
N TYR A 49 4.25 5.43 -3.62
CA TYR A 49 4.63 5.94 -4.94
C TYR A 49 6.05 5.58 -5.40
N GLU A 50 7.02 5.56 -4.49
CA GLU A 50 8.42 5.28 -4.80
C GLU A 50 8.80 3.80 -4.71
N TYR A 51 7.86 2.92 -4.38
CA TYR A 51 8.15 1.50 -4.28
C TYR A 51 8.45 0.90 -5.67
N ASP A 52 9.44 0.00 -5.73
CA ASP A 52 9.84 -0.64 -6.98
C ASP A 52 8.96 -1.85 -7.27
N TYR A 53 7.86 -1.58 -7.99
CA TYR A 53 6.84 -2.54 -8.38
C TYR A 53 7.32 -3.56 -9.41
N ASP A 54 8.14 -3.14 -10.38
CA ASP A 54 8.63 -3.95 -11.49
C ASP A 54 9.46 -5.17 -11.04
N SER A 55 10.06 -5.10 -9.85
CA SER A 55 10.79 -6.23 -9.26
C SER A 55 10.12 -6.82 -8.02
N SER A 56 8.81 -6.64 -7.88
CA SER A 56 8.00 -7.15 -6.77
C SER A 56 6.80 -7.96 -7.27
N GLU A 57 6.20 -8.75 -6.39
CA GLU A 57 4.98 -9.49 -6.70
C GLU A 57 3.83 -9.10 -5.74
N PRO A 58 2.56 -9.17 -6.18
CA PRO A 58 1.42 -8.97 -5.29
C PRO A 58 1.42 -9.99 -4.15
N GLY A 59 1.68 -9.53 -2.92
CA GLY A 59 1.56 -10.35 -1.72
C GLY A 59 2.67 -11.40 -1.54
N ALA A 60 3.87 -11.19 -2.10
CA ALA A 60 5.01 -12.11 -1.92
C ALA A 60 5.35 -12.42 -0.44
N ASN A 61 5.03 -11.49 0.48
CA ASN A 61 5.25 -11.63 1.92
C ASN A 61 3.93 -11.68 2.71
N ALA A 62 2.79 -11.86 2.05
CA ALA A 62 1.48 -11.97 2.69
C ALA A 62 1.21 -13.39 3.20
#